data_AF-A0A949XYE5-F1
#
_entry.id   AF-A0A949XYE5-F1
#
_cell.length_a   1.000
_cell.length_b   1.000
_cell.length_c   1.000
_cell.angle_alpha   90.00
_cell.angle_beta   90.00
_cell.angle_gamma   90.00
#
_symmetry.space_group_name_H-M   'P 1'
#
loop_
_entity.id
_entity.type
_entity.pdbx_description
1 polymer ?
#
loop_
_entity_poly.entity_id
_entity_poly.type
_entity_poly.pdbx_seq_one_letter_code
_entity_poly.pdbx_strand_id
1 'polypeptide(L)' 'MRTLSADDMGALEVAGPGIDVRRGRRWRDWTDHLGLIPIAGTDFQAADRPGRWLGAITTPGPDLERLRHARP' A
#
# COMPACT_ATOMS: atom_id res chain seq x y z
N MET A 1 22.08 8.84 1.54
CA MET A 1 20.80 8.20 1.20
C MET A 1 19.85 9.31 0.79
N ARG A 2 19.46 9.41 -0.49
CA ARG A 2 18.45 10.40 -0.91
C ARG A 2 17.11 9.92 -0.37
N THR A 3 16.55 10.66 0.57
CA THR A 3 15.22 10.45 1.12
C THR A 3 14.24 10.51 -0.05
N LEU A 4 13.31 9.55 -0.15
CA LEU A 4 12.10 9.73 -0.94
C LEU A 4 11.50 11.06 -0.48
N SER A 5 11.48 12.06 -1.38
CA SER A 5 11.10 13.42 -1.04
C SER A 5 9.68 13.42 -0.46
N ALA A 6 9.54 13.98 0.74
CA ALA A 6 8.29 14.13 1.45
C ALA A 6 7.29 15.05 0.73
N ASP A 7 7.65 15.61 -0.42
CA ASP A 7 6.91 16.72 -1.01
C ASP A 7 5.65 16.28 -1.77
N ASP A 8 5.48 15.01 -2.20
CA ASP A 8 4.26 14.58 -2.92
C ASP A 8 3.80 13.14 -2.63
N MET A 9 4.43 12.42 -1.70
CA MET A 9 4.05 11.02 -1.43
C MET A 9 2.91 10.96 -0.42
N GLY A 10 1.69 10.62 -0.87
CA GLY A 10 0.50 10.51 -0.02
C GLY A 10 0.18 9.11 0.53
N ALA A 11 0.82 8.05 -0.01
CA ALA A 11 0.50 6.67 0.31
C ALA A 11 1.70 5.72 0.19
N LEU A 12 1.64 4.58 0.87
CA LEU A 12 2.63 3.50 0.80
C LEU A 12 1.94 2.14 0.78
N GLU A 13 2.36 1.26 -0.13
CA GLU A 13 1.86 -0.11 -0.17
C GLU A 13 2.47 -0.96 0.95
N VAL A 14 1.60 -1.46 1.84
CA VAL A 14 1.98 -2.21 3.05
C VAL A 14 1.57 -3.68 3.01
N ALA A 15 0.81 -4.09 1.99
CA ALA A 15 0.43 -5.47 1.75
C ALA A 15 0.22 -5.71 0.26
N GLY A 16 0.74 -6.83 -0.21
CA GLY A 16 0.81 -7.14 -1.62
C GLY A 16 1.78 -8.27 -1.87
N PRO A 17 1.90 -8.75 -3.10
CA PRO A 17 2.81 -9.84 -3.39
C PRO A 17 4.27 -9.48 -3.10
N GLY A 18 4.98 -10.39 -2.41
CA GLY A 18 6.36 -10.15 -1.99
C GLY A 18 6.50 -9.34 -0.70
N ILE A 19 5.40 -8.95 -0.06
CA ILE A 19 5.38 -8.32 1.26
C ILE A 19 4.98 -9.37 2.31
N ASP A 20 5.95 -9.87 3.06
CA ASP A 20 5.68 -10.76 4.18
C ASP A 20 5.05 -9.99 5.37
N VAL A 21 4.51 -10.74 6.36
CA VAL A 21 3.82 -10.18 7.53
C VAL A 21 4.70 -9.22 8.33
N ARG A 22 6.00 -9.53 8.48
CA ARG A 22 6.93 -8.72 9.28
C ARG A 22 7.22 -7.41 8.57
N ARG A 23 7.46 -7.46 7.25
CA ARG A 23 7.68 -6.30 6.40
C ARG A 23 6.44 -5.42 6.35
N GLY A 24 5.27 -6.03 6.16
CA GLY A 24 4.00 -5.30 6.14
C GLY A 24 3.71 -4.56 7.45
N ARG A 25 3.97 -5.20 8.60
CA ARG A 25 3.86 -4.52 9.92
C ARG A 25 4.82 -3.33 10.01
N ARG A 26 6.10 -3.53 9.70
CA ARG A 26 7.10 -2.46 9.73
C ARG A 26 6.72 -1.28 8.83
N TRP A 27 6.16 -1.55 7.65
CA TRP A 27 5.75 -0.50 6.72
C TRP A 27 4.49 0.23 7.17
N ARG A 28 3.56 -0.43 7.86
CA ARG A 28 2.44 0.25 8.55
C ARG A 28 2.94 1.18 9.65
N ASP A 29 3.91 0.74 10.45
CA ASP A 29 4.51 1.62 11.46
C ASP A 29 5.16 2.85 10.81
N TRP A 30 5.74 2.69 9.61
CA TRP A 30 6.27 3.81 8.84
C TRP A 30 5.19 4.70 8.26
N THR A 31 4.06 4.17 7.79
CA THR A 31 2.95 5.02 7.33
C THR A 31 2.41 5.89 8.45
N ASP A 32 2.31 5.33 9.66
CA ASP A 32 1.88 6.08 10.84
C ASP A 32 2.90 7.16 11.21
N HIS A 33 4.19 6.85 11.16
CA HIS A 33 5.26 7.82 11.46
C HIS A 33 5.34 8.96 10.44
N LEU A 34 5.10 8.66 9.15
CA LEU A 34 5.28 9.60 8.04
C LEU A 34 3.97 10.29 7.61
N GLY A 35 2.83 9.96 8.24
CA GLY A 35 1.52 10.50 7.85
C GLY A 35 1.03 10.01 6.48
N LEU A 36 1.49 8.83 6.03
CA LEU A 36 1.11 8.24 4.74
C LEU A 36 -0.15 7.39 4.89
N ILE A 37 -0.88 7.22 3.79
CA ILE A 37 -2.02 6.30 3.74
C ILE A 37 -1.52 4.89 3.42
N PRO A 38 -1.74 3.90 4.31
CA PRO A 38 -1.39 2.51 4.02
C PRO A 38 -2.34 1.95 2.96
N ILE A 39 -1.79 1.48 1.83
CA ILE A 39 -2.56 0.85 0.76
C ILE A 39 -2.14 -0.60 0.56
N ALA A 40 -2.97 -1.37 -0.14
CA ALA A 40 -2.67 -2.75 -0.48
C ALA A 40 -3.15 -3.09 -1.88
N GLY A 41 -2.32 -3.82 -2.63
CA GLY A 41 -2.57 -4.15 -4.02
C GLY A 41 -2.24 -5.61 -4.34
N THR A 42 -2.90 -6.15 -5.36
CA THR A 42 -2.64 -7.51 -5.84
C THR A 42 -1.48 -7.58 -6.82
N ASP A 43 -0.99 -6.42 -7.30
CA ASP A 43 -0.08 -6.31 -8.45
C ASP A 43 -0.51 -7.24 -9.59
N PHE A 44 -1.80 -7.16 -9.92
CA PHE A 44 -2.40 -8.02 -10.94
C PHE A 44 -1.94 -7.56 -12.31
N GLN A 45 -1.25 -8.45 -13.03
CA GLN A 45 -0.73 -8.19 -14.38
C GLN A 45 -1.44 -9.05 -15.44
N ALA A 46 -1.88 -10.27 -15.06
CA ALA A 46 -2.59 -11.21 -15.92
C ALA A 46 -3.31 -12.29 -15.11
N ALA A 47 -4.33 -12.90 -15.72
CA ALA A 47 -5.20 -13.94 -15.13
C ALA A 47 -4.53 -15.32 -14.98
N ASP A 48 -3.24 -15.44 -15.28
CA ASP A 48 -2.48 -16.69 -15.32
C ASP A 48 -1.85 -17.08 -13.97
N ARG A 49 -1.98 -16.25 -12.93
CA ARG A 49 -1.38 -16.48 -11.60
C ARG A 49 -2.43 -16.78 -10.53
N PRO A 50 -2.63 -18.06 -10.16
CA PRO A 50 -3.51 -18.45 -9.07
C PRO A 50 -3.18 -17.70 -7.78
N GLY A 51 -4.21 -17.21 -7.08
CA GLY A 51 -4.06 -16.52 -5.80
C GLY A 51 -3.65 -15.04 -5.90
N ARG A 52 -3.49 -14.50 -7.11
CA ARG A 52 -3.23 -13.06 -7.36
C ARG A 52 -4.37 -12.37 -8.09
N TRP A 53 -5.57 -12.95 -8.04
CA TRP A 53 -6.76 -12.38 -8.68
C TRP A 53 -7.03 -10.96 -8.20
N LEU A 54 -7.64 -10.15 -9.06
CA LEU A 54 -8.17 -8.85 -8.66
C LEU A 54 -9.05 -9.01 -7.41
N GLY A 55 -8.77 -8.20 -6.39
CA GLY A 55 -9.49 -8.23 -5.12
C GLY A 55 -9.00 -9.28 -4.11
N ALA A 56 -8.01 -10.11 -4.43
CA ALA A 56 -7.43 -11.05 -3.45
C ALA A 56 -6.71 -10.33 -2.29
N ILE A 57 -6.26 -9.10 -2.53
CA ILE A 57 -5.67 -8.18 -1.56
C ILE A 57 -6.30 -6.82 -1.83
N THR A 58 -6.81 -6.16 -0.79
CA THR A 58 -7.49 -4.88 -0.93
C THR A 58 -7.03 -3.91 0.15
N THR A 59 -6.88 -2.64 -0.26
CA THR A 59 -6.80 -1.53 0.69
C THR A 59 -8.05 -1.57 1.58
N PRO A 60 -7.90 -1.57 2.92
CA PRO A 60 -9.05 -1.49 3.82
C PRO A 60 -9.94 -0.30 3.48
N GLY A 61 -11.26 -0.46 3.60
CA GLY A 61 -12.23 0.58 3.22
C GLY A 61 -11.92 1.98 3.77
N PRO A 62 -11.64 2.14 5.09
CA PRO A 62 -11.26 3.44 5.65
C PRO A 62 -10.02 4.07 5.01
N ASP A 63 -9.02 3.26 4.66
CA ASP A 63 -7.78 3.72 4.03
C ASP A 63 -8.01 4.11 2.57
N LEU A 64 -8.91 3.40 1.90
CA LEU A 64 -9.34 3.71 0.54
C LEU A 64 -10.10 5.04 0.48
N GLU A 65 -10.97 5.33 1.46
CA GLU A 65 -11.62 6.64 1.52
C GLU A 65 -10.60 7.76 1.81
N ARG A 66 -9.64 7.54 2.71
CA ARG A 66 -8.53 8.49 2.92
C ARG A 66 -7.80 8.77 1.62
N LEU A 67 -7.50 7.73 0.82
CA LEU A 67 -6.80 7.86 -0.45
C LEU A 67 -7.61 8.66 -1.48
N ARG A 68 -8.93 8.44 -1.56
CA ARG A 68 -9.81 9.20 -2.47
C ARG A 68 -9.89 10.69 -2.15
N HIS A 69 -9.67 11.05 -0.89
CA HIS A 69 -9.66 12.43 -0.43
C HIS A 69 -8.26 13.06 -0.38
N ALA A 70 -7.21 12.27 -0.59
CA ALA A 70 -5.85 12.79 -0.74
C ALA A 70 -5.78 13.62 -2.03
N ARG A 71 -5.35 14.88 -1.92
CA ARG A 71 -5.06 15.71 -3.10
C ARG A 71 -3.68 15.34 -3.64
N PRO A 72 -3.49 15.32 -4.96
CA PRO A 72 -2.15 15.34 -5.54
C PRO A 72 -1.43 16.65 -5.21
#